data_AF-V4JY74-F1
#
_entry.id   AF-V4JY74-F1
#
_cell.length_a   1.000
_cell.length_b   1.000
_cell.length_c   1.000
_cell.angle_alpha   90.00
_cell.angle_beta   90.00
_cell.angle_gamma   90.00
#
_symmetry.space_group_name_H-M   'P 1'
#
loop_
_entity.id
_entity.type
_entity.pdbx_description
1 polymer ?
#
loop_
_entity_poly.entity_id
_entity_poly.type
_entity_poly.pdbx_seq_one_letter_code
_entity_poly.pdbx_strand_id
1 'polypeptide(L)'
;MQQENPMIDQSKQHEEGVIAALMERFEQWRLPRALDIKAKVDRGEKLDQYDIDFLEEVMQDAKAIKPHVDKRPDYQSLYARVVDLYGQITEKALENERSGTGPSATG
;
A
#
# COMPACT_ATOMS: atom_id res chain seq x y z
N MET A 1 -50.96 -6.97 8.56
CA MET A 1 -49.72 -7.33 7.82
C MET A 1 -48.93 -6.03 7.67
N GLN A 2 -47.93 -5.81 8.53
CA GLN A 2 -47.04 -4.66 8.38
C GLN A 2 -45.93 -5.10 7.42
N GLN A 3 -45.76 -4.38 6.29
CA GLN A 3 -44.63 -4.58 5.39
C GLN A 3 -43.39 -4.01 6.08
N GLU A 4 -42.52 -4.88 6.60
CA GLU A 4 -41.15 -4.52 6.92
C GLU A 4 -40.42 -4.29 5.60
N ASN A 5 -40.35 -3.03 5.19
CA ASN A 5 -39.47 -2.61 4.11
C ASN A 5 -38.04 -2.75 4.63
N PRO A 6 -37.19 -3.66 4.10
CA PRO A 6 -35.83 -3.76 4.59
C PRO A 6 -35.15 -2.44 4.22
N MET A 7 -34.87 -1.61 5.21
CA MET A 7 -33.83 -0.58 5.07
C MET A 7 -32.57 -1.35 4.72
N ILE A 8 -32.30 -1.48 3.42
CA ILE A 8 -30.98 -1.86 2.94
C ILE A 8 -30.05 -0.85 3.60
N ASP A 9 -29.15 -1.38 4.43
CA ASP A 9 -28.19 -0.61 5.18
C ASP A 9 -27.26 0.11 4.18
N GLN A 10 -27.68 1.31 3.77
CA GLN A 10 -26.97 2.13 2.78
C GLN A 10 -25.54 2.43 3.25
N SER A 11 -25.28 2.38 4.57
CA SER A 11 -23.94 2.56 5.12
C SER A 11 -23.02 1.38 4.77
N LYS A 12 -23.51 0.14 4.83
CA LYS A 12 -22.74 -1.05 4.41
C LYS A 12 -22.44 -1.05 2.91
N GLN A 13 -23.42 -0.70 2.08
CA GLN A 13 -23.20 -0.64 0.62
C GLN A 13 -22.23 0.49 0.23
N HIS A 14 -22.30 1.63 0.93
CA HIS A 14 -21.37 2.73 0.71
C HIS A 14 -19.94 2.35 1.11
N GLU A 15 -19.77 1.72 2.28
CA GLU A 15 -18.48 1.22 2.74
C GLU A 15 -17.90 0.16 1.77
N GLU A 16 -18.73 -0.74 1.25
CA GLU A 16 -18.31 -1.71 0.23
C GLU A 16 -17.82 -1.04 -1.07
N GLY A 17 -18.54 -0.03 -1.55
CA GLY A 17 -18.14 0.73 -2.73
C GLY A 17 -16.83 1.49 -2.53
N VAL A 18 -16.61 2.08 -1.35
CA VAL A 18 -15.38 2.78 -1.01
C VAL A 18 -14.19 1.82 -0.95
N ILE A 19 -14.34 0.66 -0.32
CA ILE A 19 -13.28 -0.37 -0.25
C ILE A 19 -12.94 -0.86 -1.66
N ALA A 20 -13.95 -1.18 -2.47
CA ALA A 20 -13.75 -1.66 -3.83
C ALA A 20 -12.98 -0.64 -4.69
N ALA A 21 -13.33 0.65 -4.62
CA ALA A 21 -12.63 1.70 -5.34
C ALA A 21 -11.18 1.88 -4.87
N LEU A 22 -10.92 1.76 -3.57
CA LEU A 22 -9.57 1.83 -3.01
C LEU A 22 -8.72 0.64 -3.44
N MET A 23 -9.31 -0.56 -3.53
CA MET A 23 -8.63 -1.74 -4.05
C MET A 23 -8.32 -1.62 -5.54
N GLU A 24 -9.29 -1.19 -6.35
CA GLU A 24 -9.09 -0.98 -7.78
C GLU A 24 -7.97 0.04 -8.02
N ARG A 25 -7.98 1.15 -7.27
CA ARG A 25 -6.91 2.15 -7.33
C ARG A 25 -5.55 1.57 -6.92
N PHE A 26 -5.53 0.70 -5.90
CA PHE A 26 -4.32 0.03 -5.47
C PHE A 26 -3.76 -0.87 -6.58
N GLU A 27 -4.57 -1.75 -7.15
CA GLU A 27 -4.14 -2.71 -8.17
C GLU A 27 -3.72 -2.03 -9.48
N GLN A 28 -4.46 -1.04 -9.94
CA GLN A 28 -4.20 -0.40 -11.23
C GLN A 28 -3.03 0.59 -11.18
N TRP A 29 -2.84 1.28 -10.06
CA TRP A 29 -1.92 2.43 -10.00
C TRP A 29 -0.83 2.26 -8.96
N ARG A 30 -1.18 1.90 -7.72
CA ARG A 30 -0.20 1.87 -6.62
C ARG A 30 0.70 0.64 -6.70
N LEU A 31 0.18 -0.52 -7.07
CA LEU A 31 0.93 -1.76 -7.14
C LEU A 31 2.03 -1.73 -8.21
N PRO A 32 1.76 -1.32 -9.48
CA PRO A 32 2.81 -1.21 -10.49
C PRO A 32 3.95 -0.30 -10.05
N ARG A 33 3.62 0.88 -9.49
CA ARG A 33 4.63 1.82 -9.00
C ARG A 33 5.43 1.26 -7.82
N ALA A 34 4.79 0.58 -6.87
CA ALA A 34 5.49 -0.06 -5.77
C ALA A 34 6.45 -1.16 -6.25
N LEU A 35 6.07 -1.91 -7.29
CA LEU A 35 6.95 -2.90 -7.92
C LEU A 35 8.14 -2.25 -8.64
N ASP A 36 7.95 -1.11 -9.30
CA ASP A 36 9.06 -0.35 -9.90
C ASP A 36 10.06 0.13 -8.84
N ILE A 37 9.54 0.65 -7.71
CA ILE A 37 10.36 1.06 -6.57
C ILE A 37 11.10 -0.15 -5.97
N LYS A 38 10.42 -1.29 -5.83
CA LYS A 38 11.05 -2.54 -5.40
C LYS A 38 12.20 -2.93 -6.33
N ALA A 39 11.98 -2.91 -7.64
CA ALA A 39 13.02 -3.22 -8.61
C ALA A 39 14.21 -2.24 -8.52
N LYS A 40 13.97 -0.96 -8.22
CA LYS A 40 15.00 0.06 -7.98
C LYS A 40 15.87 -0.30 -6.76
N VAL A 41 15.26 -0.57 -5.61
CA VAL A 41 16.02 -0.93 -4.40
C VAL A 41 16.69 -2.29 -4.51
N ASP A 42 16.11 -3.24 -5.24
CA ASP A 42 16.73 -4.54 -5.50
C ASP A 42 18.02 -4.43 -6.33
N ARG A 43 18.14 -3.38 -7.16
CA ARG A 43 19.37 -3.05 -7.90
C ARG A 43 20.44 -2.33 -7.04
N GLY A 44 20.15 -2.05 -5.77
CA GLY A 44 21.06 -1.32 -4.88
C GLY A 44 20.91 0.21 -4.96
N GLU A 45 19.92 0.71 -5.70
CA GLU A 45 19.69 2.15 -5.82
C GLU A 45 19.02 2.72 -4.54
N LYS A 46 19.31 3.99 -4.27
CA LYS A 46 18.69 4.75 -3.18
C LYS A 46 17.33 5.28 -3.60
N LEU A 47 16.41 5.40 -2.65
CA LEU A 47 15.12 6.04 -2.89
C LEU A 47 15.32 7.56 -2.96
N ASP A 48 14.65 8.19 -3.92
CA ASP A 48 14.57 9.65 -3.96
C ASP A 48 13.35 10.15 -3.17
N GLN A 49 13.23 11.47 -3.02
CA GLN A 49 12.13 12.05 -2.25
C GLN A 49 10.76 11.67 -2.82
N TYR A 50 10.63 11.56 -4.15
CA TYR A 50 9.36 11.22 -4.79
C TYR A 50 8.94 9.77 -4.49
N ASP A 51 9.91 8.85 -4.49
CA ASP A 51 9.66 7.47 -4.08
C ASP A 51 9.25 7.39 -2.60
N ILE A 52 9.90 8.17 -1.73
CA ILE A 52 9.57 8.23 -0.30
C ILE A 52 8.15 8.77 -0.09
N ASP A 53 7.81 9.91 -0.71
CA ASP A 53 6.49 10.53 -0.62
C ASP A 53 5.39 9.56 -1.10
N PHE A 54 5.63 8.86 -2.21
CA PHE A 54 4.72 7.84 -2.71
C PHE A 54 4.51 6.70 -1.70
N LEU A 55 5.57 6.18 -1.09
CA LEU A 55 5.48 5.10 -0.12
C LEU A 55 4.71 5.54 1.14
N GLU A 56 4.89 6.78 1.58
CA GLU A 56 4.13 7.35 2.69
C GLU A 56 2.64 7.44 2.40
N GLU A 57 2.26 7.94 1.21
CA GLU A 57 0.85 8.03 0.80
C GLU A 57 0.16 6.65 0.80
N VAL A 58 0.81 5.64 0.24
CA VAL A 58 0.21 4.30 0.18
C VAL A 58 0.10 3.68 1.58
N MET A 59 1.02 4.00 2.49
CA MET A 59 0.88 3.60 3.89
C MET A 59 -0.25 4.31 4.63
N GLN A 60 -0.53 5.56 4.30
CA GLN A 60 -1.72 6.24 4.80
C GLN A 60 -2.99 5.58 4.28
N ASP A 61 -3.05 5.29 2.97
CA ASP A 61 -4.17 4.59 2.33
C ASP A 61 -4.39 3.21 3.00
N ALA A 62 -3.32 2.42 3.21
CA ALA A 62 -3.41 1.11 3.85
C ALA A 62 -3.86 1.18 5.32
N LYS A 63 -3.47 2.23 6.07
CA LYS A 63 -3.95 2.44 7.45
C LYS A 63 -5.42 2.80 7.47
N ALA A 64 -5.88 3.65 6.54
CA ALA A 64 -7.27 4.06 6.45
C ALA A 64 -8.22 2.89 6.17
N ILE A 65 -7.80 1.93 5.33
CA ILE A 65 -8.63 0.76 5.00
C ILE A 65 -8.53 -0.38 6.01
N LYS A 66 -7.52 -0.39 6.88
CA LYS A 66 -7.28 -1.50 7.83
C LYS A 66 -8.53 -1.88 8.66
N PRO A 67 -9.28 -0.95 9.25
CA PRO A 67 -10.47 -1.30 10.04
C PRO A 67 -11.56 -2.00 9.22
N HIS A 68 -11.58 -1.79 7.90
CA HIS A 68 -12.50 -2.42 6.98
C HIS A 68 -12.00 -3.81 6.56
N VAL A 69 -10.69 -3.95 6.32
CA VAL A 69 -10.05 -5.25 6.03
C VAL A 69 -10.15 -6.19 7.22
N ASP A 70 -10.00 -5.70 8.46
CA ASP A 70 -10.07 -6.53 9.67
C ASP A 70 -11.42 -7.22 9.83
N LYS A 71 -12.49 -6.66 9.24
CA LYS A 71 -13.86 -7.21 9.25
C LYS A 71 -14.14 -8.16 8.07
N ARG A 72 -13.18 -8.34 7.16
CA ARG A 72 -13.35 -8.98 5.84
C ARG A 72 -12.19 -9.94 5.54
N PRO A 73 -12.36 -11.25 5.84
CA PRO A 73 -11.31 -12.26 5.66
C PRO A 73 -10.79 -12.40 4.21
N ASP A 74 -11.67 -12.15 3.24
CA ASP A 74 -11.40 -12.12 1.80
C ASP A 74 -10.30 -11.13 1.42
N TYR A 75 -10.16 -10.05 2.17
CA TYR A 75 -9.17 -8.99 1.91
C TYR A 75 -7.89 -9.10 2.72
N GLN A 76 -7.86 -9.94 3.76
CA GLN A 76 -6.70 -10.08 4.64
C GLN A 76 -5.45 -10.56 3.90
N SER A 77 -5.60 -11.54 2.99
CA SER A 77 -4.45 -12.08 2.23
C SER A 77 -3.84 -11.05 1.29
N LEU A 78 -4.67 -10.24 0.61
CA LEU A 78 -4.17 -9.16 -0.24
C LEU A 78 -3.48 -8.10 0.63
N TYR A 79 -4.14 -7.64 1.68
CA TYR A 79 -3.58 -6.64 2.60
C TYR A 79 -2.23 -7.06 3.18
N ALA A 80 -2.11 -8.31 3.63
CA ALA A 80 -0.85 -8.85 4.13
C ALA A 80 0.27 -8.82 3.09
N ARG A 81 -0.03 -9.18 1.84
CA ARG A 81 0.96 -9.11 0.74
C ARG A 81 1.39 -7.69 0.43
N VAL A 82 0.48 -6.71 0.54
CA VAL A 82 0.83 -5.29 0.38
C VAL A 82 1.76 -4.84 1.50
N VAL A 83 1.40 -5.11 2.76
CA VAL A 83 2.23 -4.73 3.91
C VAL A 83 3.61 -5.38 3.84
N ASP A 84 3.68 -6.65 3.43
CA ASP A 84 4.94 -7.36 3.24
C ASP A 84 5.81 -6.74 2.13
N LEU A 85 5.22 -6.43 0.98
CA LEU A 85 5.92 -5.73 -0.11
C LEU A 85 6.53 -4.41 0.36
N TYR A 86 5.78 -3.62 1.15
CA TYR A 86 6.27 -2.39 1.74
C TYR A 86 7.44 -2.62 2.70
N GLY A 87 7.34 -3.63 3.57
CA GLY A 87 8.42 -4.02 4.46
C GLY A 87 9.71 -4.34 3.70
N GLN A 88 9.61 -5.15 2.64
CA GLN A 88 10.74 -5.50 1.79
C GLN A 88 11.38 -4.26 1.12
N ILE A 89 10.56 -3.35 0.60
CA ILE A 89 11.06 -2.11 -0.03
C ILE A 89 11.82 -1.26 0.99
N THR A 90 11.24 -1.02 2.16
CA THR A 90 11.85 -0.16 3.19
C THR A 90 13.13 -0.78 3.77
N GLU A 91 13.13 -2.09 4.03
CA GLU A 91 14.32 -2.80 4.49
C GLU A 91 15.46 -2.70 3.48
N LYS A 92 15.16 -2.98 2.20
CA LYS A 92 16.15 -2.87 1.12
C LYS A 92 16.64 -1.44 0.91
N ALA A 93 15.75 -0.46 0.98
CA ALA A 93 16.12 0.95 0.90
C ALA A 93 17.09 1.35 2.02
N LEU A 94 16.83 0.90 3.26
CA LEU A 94 17.72 1.15 4.41
C LEU A 94 19.08 0.48 4.23
N GLU A 95 19.12 -0.75 3.69
CA GLU A 95 20.38 -1.42 3.33
C GLU A 95 21.16 -0.62 2.30
N ASN A 96 20.50 -0.09 1.27
CA ASN A 96 21.14 0.69 0.21
C ASN A 96 21.66 2.04 0.72
N GLU A 97 20.96 2.68 1.65
CA GLU A 97 21.45 3.89 2.31
C GLU A 97 22.73 3.62 3.11
N ARG A 98 22.76 2.51 3.86
CA ARG A 98 23.91 2.10 4.67
C ARG A 98 25.09 1.66 3.80
N SER A 99 24.82 0.90 2.74
CA SER A 99 25.84 0.36 1.82
C SER A 99 26.41 1.42 0.88
N GLY A 100 25.59 2.43 0.54
CA GLY A 100 26.02 3.63 -0.20
C GLY A 100 26.87 4.60 0.61
N THR A 101 27.23 4.28 1.86
CA THR A 101 28.27 4.99 2.63
C THR A 101 29.65 4.38 2.34
N GLY A 102 30.06 4.42 1.08
CA GLY A 102 31.47 4.32 0.66
C GLY A 102 31.95 5.72 0.27
N PRO A 103 33.20 6.12 0.54
CA PRO A 103 33.64 7.50 0.36
C PRO A 103 33.53 7.86 -1.12
N SER A 104 32.61 8.76 -1.45
CA SER A 104 32.71 9.51 -2.70
C SER A 104 33.89 10.47 -2.55
N ALA A 105 35.08 9.94 -2.81
CA ALA A 105 36.29 10.71 -2.99
C ALA A 105 36.26 11.33 -4.38
N THR A 106 36.38 12.65 -4.41
CA THR A 106 37.21 13.41 -5.36
C THR A 106 36.92 13.24 -6.86
N GLY A 107 36.36 14.31 -7.43
CA GLY A 107 36.45 14.68 -8.85
C GLY A 107 36.20 16.16 -8.99
#